data_AF-A0A4Y4AZU8-F1
#
_entry.id   AF-A0A4Y4AZU8-F1
#
_cell.length_a   1.000
_cell.length_b   1.000
_cell.length_c   1.000
_cell.angle_alpha   90.00
_cell.angle_beta   90.00
_cell.angle_gamma   90.00
#
_symmetry.space_group_name_H-M   'P 1'
#
loop_
_entity.id
_entity.type
_entity.pdbx_description
1 polymer ?
#
loop_
_entity_poly.entity_id
_entity_poly.type
_entity_poly.pdbx_seq_one_letter_code
_entity_poly.pdbx_strand_id
1 'polypeptide(L)'
;MEIKEFYKPITSLVNLILTGEKEITVNNDPIIVIQEFVDAISEYNRDTYNLYFLNRIESFLETCNNDDRFDLLKFYQENDVLLIGASILNEQLADSAKLEGKDFSEILNSMFSDYIVNKEAHPILCFAIYFYVENLSKINIVNGMLSRKEYQKAIKFNSIERDIKDVYAI
;
A
#
# COMPACT_ATOMS: atom_id res chain seq x y z
N MET A 1 -15.74 -13.07 -6.62
CA MET A 1 -15.66 -11.60 -6.68
C MET A 1 -14.64 -11.27 -7.73
N GLU A 2 -15.04 -10.54 -8.76
CA GLU A 2 -14.11 -10.04 -9.79
C GLU A 2 -13.31 -8.89 -9.19
N ILE A 3 -12.00 -8.86 -9.45
CA ILE A 3 -11.12 -7.77 -9.02
C ILE A 3 -11.47 -6.55 -9.87
N LYS A 4 -11.77 -5.42 -9.24
CA LYS A 4 -12.05 -4.17 -9.96
C LYS A 4 -10.76 -3.70 -10.65
N GLU A 5 -10.86 -3.24 -11.90
CA GLU A 5 -9.69 -2.90 -12.73
C GLU A 5 -8.76 -1.86 -12.08
N PHE A 6 -9.31 -0.91 -11.33
CA PHE A 6 -8.54 0.15 -10.67
C PHE A 6 -7.68 -0.35 -9.49
N TYR A 7 -7.73 -1.63 -9.11
CA TYR A 7 -6.76 -2.24 -8.18
C TYR A 7 -5.43 -2.64 -8.86
N LYS A 8 -5.32 -2.46 -10.19
CA LYS A 8 -4.09 -2.75 -10.93
C LYS A 8 -2.85 -2.06 -10.33
N PRO A 9 -2.87 -0.77 -9.95
CA PRO A 9 -1.70 -0.14 -9.31
C PRO A 9 -1.29 -0.83 -8.01
N ILE A 10 -2.25 -1.28 -7.19
CA ILE A 10 -1.95 -2.02 -5.95
C ILE A 10 -1.35 -3.38 -6.25
N THR A 11 -1.83 -4.08 -7.29
CA THR A 11 -1.20 -5.33 -7.75
C THR A 11 0.26 -5.09 -8.15
N SER A 12 0.54 -4.03 -8.90
CA SER A 12 1.90 -3.64 -9.29
C SER A 12 2.77 -3.27 -8.10
N LEU A 13 2.21 -2.60 -7.09
CA LEU A 13 2.92 -2.33 -5.84
C LEU A 13 3.26 -3.62 -5.08
N VAL A 14 2.32 -4.56 -4.97
CA VAL A 14 2.58 -5.85 -4.31
C VAL A 14 3.68 -6.61 -5.05
N ASN A 15 3.66 -6.62 -6.39
CA ASN A 15 4.75 -7.20 -7.18
C ASN A 15 6.08 -6.49 -6.89
N LEU A 16 6.09 -5.16 -6.85
CA LEU A 16 7.29 -4.37 -6.59
C LEU A 16 7.88 -4.68 -5.21
N ILE A 17 7.03 -4.77 -4.19
CA ILE A 17 7.43 -5.09 -2.82
C ILE A 17 8.07 -6.48 -2.75
N LEU A 18 7.45 -7.48 -3.38
CA LEU A 18 7.90 -8.87 -3.34
C LEU A 18 9.11 -9.13 -4.24
N THR A 19 9.13 -8.59 -5.45
CA THR A 19 10.01 -9.02 -6.55
C THR A 19 10.90 -7.92 -7.10
N GLY A 20 10.74 -6.68 -6.64
CA GLY A 20 11.48 -5.52 -7.18
C GLY A 20 10.97 -5.06 -8.56
N GLU A 21 9.99 -5.76 -9.13
CA GLU A 21 9.41 -5.46 -10.45
C GLU A 21 7.90 -5.17 -10.33
N LYS A 22 7.39 -4.19 -11.08
CA LYS A 22 5.95 -3.83 -11.07
C LYS A 22 5.08 -4.86 -11.80
N GLU A 23 5.67 -5.62 -12.71
CA GLU A 23 5.00 -6.65 -13.51
C GLU A 23 5.86 -7.91 -13.50
N ILE A 24 5.24 -9.07 -13.26
CA ILE A 24 5.94 -10.35 -13.27
C ILE A 24 5.21 -11.37 -14.13
N THR A 25 5.97 -12.28 -14.73
CA THR A 25 5.41 -13.41 -15.45
C THR A 25 5.17 -14.58 -14.49
N VAL A 26 3.91 -14.80 -14.12
CA VAL A 26 3.49 -15.85 -13.14
C VAL A 26 3.62 -17.28 -13.67
N ASN A 27 4.08 -17.47 -14.90
CA ASN A 27 4.25 -18.80 -15.50
C ASN A 27 5.46 -19.57 -14.96
N ASN A 28 6.38 -18.88 -14.27
CA ASN A 28 7.56 -19.50 -13.65
C ASN A 28 7.26 -19.78 -12.18
N ASP A 29 6.95 -21.03 -11.84
CA ASP A 29 6.99 -21.52 -10.46
C ASP A 29 8.41 -22.04 -10.17
N PRO A 30 9.07 -21.62 -9.08
CA PRO A 30 8.63 -20.65 -8.06
C PRO A 30 8.90 -19.19 -8.41
N ILE A 31 8.16 -18.26 -7.78
CA ILE A 31 8.42 -16.82 -7.87
C ILE A 31 9.58 -16.46 -6.94
N ILE A 32 10.62 -15.83 -7.49
CA ILE A 32 11.78 -15.38 -6.74
C ILE A 32 11.42 -14.06 -6.04
N VAL A 33 11.64 -14.02 -4.73
CA VAL A 33 11.45 -12.83 -3.89
C VAL A 33 12.80 -12.14 -3.73
N ILE A 34 12.82 -10.81 -3.72
CA ILE A 34 14.08 -10.08 -3.55
C ILE A 34 14.60 -10.21 -2.12
N GLN A 35 15.92 -10.17 -1.98
CA GLN A 35 16.57 -10.36 -0.69
C GLN A 35 16.15 -9.28 0.31
N GLU A 36 16.00 -8.03 -0.13
CA GLU A 36 15.61 -6.91 0.72
C GLU A 36 14.23 -7.10 1.36
N PHE A 37 13.30 -7.79 0.67
CA PHE A 37 12.02 -8.16 1.27
C PHE A 37 12.19 -9.25 2.33
N VAL A 38 13.01 -10.27 2.06
CA VAL A 38 13.29 -11.37 3.00
C VAL A 38 13.94 -10.83 4.27
N ASP A 39 14.90 -9.93 4.14
CA ASP A 39 15.57 -9.26 5.25
C ASP A 39 14.56 -8.42 6.04
N ALA A 40 13.75 -7.62 5.33
CA ALA A 40 12.76 -6.74 5.93
C ALA A 40 11.70 -7.48 6.75
N ILE A 41 11.29 -8.69 6.38
CA ILE A 41 10.34 -9.48 7.18
C ILE A 41 11.01 -10.26 8.32
N SER A 42 12.29 -10.61 8.18
CA SER A 42 13.04 -11.35 9.20
C SER A 42 13.43 -10.45 10.38
N GLU A 43 13.70 -9.17 10.09
CA GLU A 43 14.06 -8.15 11.06
C GLU A 43 12.86 -7.36 11.60
N TYR A 44 11.66 -7.64 11.09
CA TYR A 44 10.45 -6.90 11.46
C TYR A 44 10.07 -7.12 12.93
N ASN A 45 10.31 -6.10 13.75
CA ASN A 45 9.70 -5.98 15.06
C ASN A 45 8.31 -5.34 14.91
N ARG A 46 7.27 -6.01 15.41
CA ARG A 46 5.86 -5.55 15.39
C ARG A 46 5.64 -4.20 16.07
N ASP A 47 6.59 -3.76 16.89
CA ASP A 47 6.52 -2.46 17.58
C ASP A 47 6.93 -1.27 16.70
N THR A 48 7.38 -1.52 15.46
CA THR A 48 7.88 -0.48 14.53
C THR A 48 7.39 -0.69 13.11
N TYR A 49 7.27 0.39 12.33
CA TYR A 49 6.88 0.30 10.92
C TYR A 49 7.97 -0.37 10.07
N ASN A 50 7.56 -1.17 9.08
CA ASN A 50 8.50 -1.76 8.13
C ASN A 50 9.00 -0.70 7.13
N LEU A 51 10.22 -0.20 7.33
CA LEU A 51 10.79 0.87 6.50
C LEU A 51 10.98 0.45 5.03
N TYR A 52 11.25 -0.82 4.75
CA TYR A 52 11.33 -1.32 3.37
C TYR A 52 9.99 -1.12 2.66
N PHE A 53 8.87 -1.43 3.33
CA PHE A 53 7.53 -1.23 2.76
C PHE A 53 7.28 0.25 2.49
N LEU A 54 7.51 1.12 3.47
CA LEU A 54 7.29 2.56 3.33
C LEU A 54 8.10 3.15 2.16
N ASN A 55 9.39 2.80 2.05
CA ASN A 55 10.25 3.28 0.97
C ASN A 55 9.78 2.78 -0.41
N ARG A 56 9.34 1.51 -0.52
CA ARG A 56 8.79 0.98 -1.78
C ARG A 56 7.47 1.64 -2.16
N ILE A 57 6.61 1.92 -1.17
CA ILE A 57 5.34 2.61 -1.37
C ILE A 57 5.56 4.04 -1.84
N GLU A 58 6.41 4.81 -1.15
CA GLU A 58 6.71 6.19 -1.50
C GLU A 58 7.27 6.28 -2.93
N SER A 59 8.31 5.51 -3.23
CA SER A 59 8.91 5.46 -4.57
C SER A 59 7.91 5.01 -5.65
N PHE A 60 7.01 4.08 -5.32
CA PHE A 60 5.95 3.68 -6.24
C PHE A 60 5.01 4.85 -6.55
N LEU A 61 4.52 5.54 -5.51
CA LEU A 61 3.57 6.64 -5.65
C LEU A 61 4.16 7.82 -6.44
N GLU A 62 5.44 8.13 -6.24
CA GLU A 62 6.16 9.17 -7.00
C GLU A 62 6.28 8.83 -8.48
N THR A 63 6.46 7.55 -8.82
CA THR A 63 6.67 7.08 -10.19
C THR A 63 5.39 6.70 -10.93
N CYS A 64 4.22 6.78 -10.28
CA CYS A 64 2.92 6.55 -10.93
C CYS A 64 2.65 7.57 -12.04
N ASN A 65 2.15 7.08 -13.17
CA ASN A 65 1.60 7.94 -14.23
C ASN A 65 0.21 8.47 -13.81
N ASN A 66 -0.38 9.35 -14.62
CA ASN A 66 -1.66 9.97 -14.27
C ASN A 66 -2.80 8.96 -14.13
N ASP A 67 -2.86 7.94 -14.99
CA ASP A 67 -3.91 6.92 -14.95
C ASP A 67 -3.81 6.10 -13.65
N ASP A 68 -2.60 5.67 -13.29
CA ASP A 68 -2.32 4.97 -12.03
C ASP A 68 -2.71 5.84 -10.82
N ARG A 69 -2.42 7.15 -10.87
CA ARG A 69 -2.79 8.09 -9.79
C ARG A 69 -4.30 8.21 -9.65
N PHE A 70 -5.04 8.31 -10.75
CA PHE A 70 -6.52 8.33 -10.71
C PHE A 70 -7.10 7.03 -10.17
N ASP A 71 -6.55 5.88 -10.54
CA ASP A 71 -7.00 4.60 -10.03
C ASP A 71 -6.65 4.42 -8.54
N LEU A 72 -5.49 4.92 -8.10
CA LEU A 72 -5.13 5.00 -6.68
C LEU A 72 -6.08 5.91 -5.89
N LEU A 73 -6.56 7.02 -6.46
CA LEU A 73 -7.59 7.84 -5.81
C LEU A 73 -8.88 7.08 -5.58
N LYS A 74 -9.36 6.32 -6.58
CA LYS A 74 -10.55 5.45 -6.42
C LYS A 74 -10.31 4.41 -5.33
N PHE A 75 -9.12 3.81 -5.32
CA PHE A 75 -8.71 2.89 -4.27
C PHE A 75 -8.75 3.55 -2.87
N TYR A 76 -8.21 4.76 -2.71
CA TYR A 76 -8.26 5.46 -1.42
C TYR A 76 -9.69 5.78 -0.99
N GLN A 77 -10.55 6.19 -1.91
CA GLN A 77 -11.96 6.47 -1.63
C GLN A 77 -12.73 5.22 -1.18
N GLU A 78 -12.41 4.05 -1.75
CA GLU A 78 -12.99 2.77 -1.34
C GLU A 78 -12.44 2.25 -0.01
N ASN A 79 -11.29 2.75 0.44
CA ASN A 79 -10.63 2.33 1.68
C ASN A 79 -10.38 3.53 2.61
N ASP A 80 -11.33 4.47 2.65
CA ASP A 80 -11.24 5.76 3.36
C ASP A 80 -10.99 5.61 4.86
N VAL A 81 -11.49 4.52 5.48
CA VAL A 81 -11.23 4.18 6.89
C VAL A 81 -9.74 4.05 7.17
N LEU A 82 -8.95 3.47 6.26
CA LEU A 82 -7.50 3.34 6.42
C LEU A 82 -6.79 4.68 6.28
N LEU A 83 -7.29 5.54 5.40
CA LEU A 83 -6.81 6.91 5.23
C LEU A 83 -7.06 7.74 6.49
N ILE A 84 -8.26 7.63 7.07
CA ILE A 84 -8.63 8.27 8.34
C ILE A 84 -7.73 7.74 9.47
N GLY A 85 -7.55 6.43 9.58
CA GLY A 85 -6.69 5.81 10.59
C GLY A 85 -5.24 6.30 10.48
N ALA A 86 -4.68 6.32 9.26
CA ALA A 86 -3.35 6.87 9.00
C ALA A 86 -3.24 8.35 9.37
N SER A 87 -4.29 9.12 9.11
CA SER A 87 -4.35 10.55 9.48
C SER A 87 -4.31 10.77 10.99
N ILE A 88 -5.03 9.95 11.75
CA ILE A 88 -5.08 10.00 13.20
C ILE A 88 -3.73 9.59 13.80
N LEU A 89 -3.17 8.46 13.35
CA LEU A 89 -1.91 7.92 13.86
C LEU A 89 -0.71 8.85 13.61
N ASN A 90 -0.76 9.64 12.53
CA ASN A 90 0.32 10.55 12.22
C ASN A 90 0.26 11.86 13.02
N GLU A 91 -0.81 12.12 13.81
CA GLU A 91 -1.08 13.26 14.71
C GLU A 91 -0.96 14.69 14.11
N GLN A 92 -0.03 14.93 13.18
CA GLN A 92 0.33 16.20 12.56
C GLN A 92 -0.81 16.81 11.74
N LEU A 93 -1.65 16.00 11.09
CA LEU A 93 -2.77 16.53 10.32
C LEU A 93 -4.01 16.81 11.19
N ALA A 94 -4.21 16.05 12.27
CA ALA A 94 -5.25 16.36 13.27
C ALA A 94 -4.94 17.68 14.01
N ASP A 95 -3.67 17.96 14.28
CA ASP A 95 -3.25 19.25 14.82
C ASP A 95 -3.37 20.39 13.80
N SER A 96 -3.04 20.16 12.52
CA SER A 96 -3.23 21.17 11.47
C SER A 96 -4.71 21.53 11.24
N ALA A 97 -5.63 20.55 11.28
CA ALA A 97 -7.07 20.76 11.16
C ALA A 97 -7.63 21.59 12.32
N LYS A 98 -7.17 21.30 13.55
CA LYS A 98 -7.52 22.08 14.75
C LYS A 98 -6.90 23.48 14.76
N LEU A 99 -5.70 23.65 14.20
CA LEU A 99 -4.98 24.93 14.14
C LEU A 99 -5.54 25.86 13.04
N GLU A 100 -6.01 25.33 11.92
CA GLU A 100 -6.50 26.13 10.78
C GLU A 100 -8.04 26.19 10.66
N GLY A 101 -8.79 25.40 11.44
CA GLY A 101 -10.26 25.37 11.38
C GLY A 101 -10.83 24.78 10.08
N LYS A 102 -10.02 24.03 9.33
CA LYS A 102 -10.42 23.36 8.10
C LYS A 102 -11.13 22.04 8.39
N ASP A 103 -12.12 21.71 7.55
CA ASP A 103 -12.76 20.39 7.59
C ASP A 103 -11.75 19.32 7.15
N PHE A 104 -11.79 18.15 7.77
CA PHE A 104 -11.00 16.98 7.39
C PHE A 104 -11.18 16.63 5.90
N SER A 105 -12.41 16.77 5.38
CA SER A 105 -12.66 16.56 3.95
C SER A 105 -11.87 17.52 3.06
N GLU A 106 -11.65 18.77 3.49
CA GLU A 106 -10.88 19.75 2.71
C GLU A 106 -9.39 19.40 2.68
N ILE A 107 -8.85 18.92 3.79
CA ILE A 107 -7.45 18.47 3.89
C ILE A 107 -7.21 17.26 2.96
N LEU A 108 -8.10 16.27 3.00
CA LEU A 108 -7.99 15.11 2.10
C LEU A 108 -8.09 15.51 0.64
N ASN A 109 -9.02 16.40 0.30
CA ASN A 109 -9.17 16.91 -1.07
C ASN A 109 -7.92 17.67 -1.54
N SER A 110 -7.30 18.47 -0.65
CA SER A 110 -6.03 19.13 -0.95
C SER A 110 -4.92 18.12 -1.24
N MET A 111 -4.75 17.12 -0.37
CA MET A 111 -3.74 16.06 -0.56
C MET A 111 -3.95 15.29 -1.87
N PHE A 112 -5.19 14.95 -2.22
CA PHE A 112 -5.49 14.29 -3.48
C PHE A 112 -5.22 15.20 -4.68
N SER A 113 -5.56 16.49 -4.58
CA SER A 113 -5.25 17.48 -5.60
C SER A 113 -3.74 17.60 -5.81
N ASP A 114 -2.96 17.69 -4.73
CA ASP A 114 -1.50 17.77 -4.79
C ASP A 114 -0.89 16.50 -5.40
N TYR A 115 -1.40 15.33 -5.04
CA TYR A 115 -0.96 14.07 -5.62
C TYR A 115 -1.23 14.00 -7.14
N ILE A 116 -2.33 14.57 -7.63
CA ILE A 116 -2.66 14.57 -9.07
C ILE A 116 -1.89 15.66 -9.82
N VAL A 117 -1.87 16.88 -9.28
CA VAL A 117 -1.38 18.07 -9.99
C VAL A 117 0.11 18.26 -9.80
N ASN A 118 0.57 18.22 -8.55
CA ASN A 118 1.97 18.50 -8.16
C ASN A 118 2.83 17.24 -8.15
N LYS A 119 2.22 16.08 -8.34
CA LYS A 119 2.85 14.75 -8.35
C LYS A 119 3.48 14.33 -7.02
N GLU A 120 3.14 15.02 -5.94
CA GLU A 120 3.72 14.86 -4.62
C GLU A 120 3.01 13.78 -3.80
N ALA A 121 3.74 12.76 -3.35
CA ALA A 121 3.20 11.69 -2.52
C ALA A 121 3.15 12.13 -1.05
N HIS A 122 1.96 12.47 -0.55
CA HIS A 122 1.81 12.88 0.84
C HIS A 122 2.02 11.68 1.80
N PRO A 123 2.71 11.84 2.95
CA PRO A 123 2.98 10.74 3.89
C PRO A 123 1.76 9.95 4.34
N ILE A 124 0.60 10.60 4.50
CA ILE A 124 -0.66 9.89 4.83
C ILE A 124 -1.05 8.88 3.75
N LEU A 125 -0.87 9.21 2.47
CA LEU A 125 -1.18 8.30 1.38
C LEU A 125 -0.28 7.06 1.46
N CYS A 126 1.01 7.27 1.75
CA CYS A 126 1.96 6.19 2.00
C CYS A 126 1.53 5.31 3.18
N PHE A 127 1.14 5.90 4.31
CA PHE A 127 0.69 5.15 5.49
C PHE A 127 -0.61 4.38 5.25
N ALA A 128 -1.56 4.97 4.53
CA ALA A 128 -2.82 4.29 4.21
C ALA A 128 -2.57 3.04 3.36
N ILE A 129 -1.72 3.14 2.35
CA ILE A 129 -1.26 1.96 1.58
C ILE A 129 -0.47 1.00 2.47
N TYR A 130 0.40 1.49 3.35
CA TYR A 130 1.19 0.65 4.25
C TYR A 130 0.28 -0.26 5.08
N PHE A 131 -0.72 0.30 5.77
CA PHE A 131 -1.67 -0.49 6.55
C PHE A 131 -2.47 -1.46 5.68
N TYR A 132 -2.74 -1.09 4.43
CA TYR A 132 -3.40 -1.97 3.48
C TYR A 132 -2.48 -3.14 3.05
N VAL A 133 -1.19 -2.95 2.82
CA VAL A 133 -0.29 -4.04 2.36
C VAL A 133 0.53 -4.70 3.46
N GLU A 134 0.40 -4.27 4.72
CA GLU A 134 1.20 -4.78 5.85
C GLU A 134 1.09 -6.29 6.02
N ASN A 135 -0.02 -6.89 5.59
CA ASN A 135 -0.23 -8.33 5.61
C ASN A 135 0.82 -9.14 4.83
N LEU A 136 1.53 -8.51 3.89
CA LEU A 136 2.63 -9.16 3.15
C LEU A 136 3.74 -9.63 4.09
N SER A 137 3.92 -8.99 5.25
CA SER A 137 4.87 -9.42 6.30
C SER A 137 4.61 -10.82 6.85
N LYS A 138 3.41 -11.37 6.64
CA LYS A 138 2.98 -12.69 7.11
C LYS A 138 3.07 -13.78 6.03
N ILE A 139 3.55 -13.45 4.84
CA ILE A 139 3.65 -14.40 3.73
C ILE A 139 4.70 -15.46 4.03
N ASN A 140 4.37 -16.71 3.74
CA ASN A 140 5.30 -17.81 3.89
C ASN A 140 6.32 -17.85 2.73
N ILE A 141 7.59 -17.61 3.03
CA ILE A 141 8.71 -17.70 2.10
C ILE A 141 9.62 -18.85 2.52
N VAL A 142 10.01 -19.68 1.55
CA VAL A 142 10.95 -20.76 1.76
C VAL A 142 12.15 -20.54 0.85
N ASN A 143 13.34 -20.33 1.42
CA ASN A 143 14.59 -20.12 0.69
C ASN A 143 14.51 -18.99 -0.37
N GLY A 144 13.91 -17.85 -0.03
CA GLY A 144 13.74 -16.72 -0.94
C GLY A 144 12.72 -16.94 -2.07
N MET A 145 11.92 -18.00 -1.97
CA MET A 145 10.94 -18.38 -2.98
C MET A 145 9.52 -18.35 -2.43
N LEU A 146 8.60 -17.90 -3.28
CA LEU A 146 7.17 -17.86 -3.04
C LEU A 146 6.47 -18.83 -4.00
N SER A 147 5.63 -19.71 -3.46
CA SER A 147 4.80 -20.57 -4.30
C SER A 147 3.75 -19.73 -5.05
N ARG A 148 3.40 -20.12 -6.28
CA ARG A 148 2.32 -19.48 -7.03
C ARG A 148 1.01 -19.40 -6.23
N LYS A 149 0.67 -20.43 -5.46
CA LYS A 149 -0.54 -20.45 -4.64
C LYS A 149 -0.53 -19.32 -3.60
N GLU A 150 0.60 -19.14 -2.94
CA GLU A 150 0.74 -18.11 -1.90
C GLU A 150 0.80 -16.71 -2.51
N TYR A 151 1.48 -16.54 -3.64
CA TYR A 151 1.44 -15.31 -4.43
C TYR A 151 0.01 -14.93 -4.84
N GLN A 152 -0.75 -15.87 -5.41
CA GLN A 152 -2.14 -15.63 -5.81
C GLN A 152 -3.02 -15.24 -4.61
N LYS A 153 -2.78 -15.85 -3.45
CA LYS A 153 -3.47 -15.46 -2.21
C LYS A 153 -3.12 -14.02 -1.82
N ALA A 154 -1.84 -13.64 -1.90
CA ALA A 154 -1.38 -12.28 -1.61
C ALA A 154 -2.00 -11.23 -2.54
N ILE A 155 -1.99 -11.47 -3.86
CA ILE A 155 -2.61 -10.58 -4.85
C ILE A 155 -4.12 -10.46 -4.61
N LYS A 156 -4.81 -11.59 -4.44
CA LYS A 156 -6.26 -11.59 -4.20
C LYS A 156 -6.62 -10.82 -2.94
N PHE A 157 -5.87 -11.01 -1.86
CA PHE A 157 -6.11 -10.30 -0.60
C PHE A 157 -5.86 -8.78 -0.75
N ASN A 158 -4.90 -8.37 -1.58
CA ASN A 158 -4.57 -6.96 -1.83
C ASN A 158 -5.34 -6.33 -3.00
N SER A 159 -6.37 -6.98 -3.53
CA SER A 159 -7.12 -6.49 -4.69
C SER A 159 -8.63 -6.37 -4.42
N ILE A 160 -9.00 -6.07 -3.17
CA ILE A 160 -10.38 -5.99 -2.68
C ILE A 160 -10.55 -4.83 -1.69
N GLU A 161 -11.77 -4.34 -1.53
CA GLU A 161 -12.12 -3.40 -0.44
C GLU A 161 -11.84 -4.05 0.92
N ARG A 162 -11.37 -3.25 1.89
CA ARG A 162 -11.14 -3.72 3.26
C ARG A 162 -11.71 -2.77 4.30
N ASP A 163 -12.44 -3.34 5.24
CA ASP A 163 -12.70 -2.69 6.53
C ASP A 163 -11.45 -2.82 7.42
N ILE A 164 -11.27 -1.90 8.37
CA ILE A 164 -10.18 -1.92 9.35
C ILE A 164 -10.15 -3.24 10.14
N LYS A 165 -11.31 -3.90 10.30
CA LYS A 165 -11.44 -5.19 10.96
C LYS A 165 -10.81 -6.34 10.17
N ASP A 166 -10.81 -6.25 8.84
CA ASP A 166 -10.28 -7.30 7.96
C ASP A 166 -8.76 -7.28 7.88
N VAL A 167 -8.14 -6.12 8.17
CA VAL A 167 -6.67 -5.95 8.22
C VAL A 167 -6.03 -6.85 9.28
N TYR A 168 -6.75 -7.13 10.38
CA TYR A 168 -6.25 -7.95 11.49
C TYR A 168 -6.64 -9.43 11.42
N ALA A 169 -7.38 -9.86 10.39
CA ALA A 169 -7.97 -11.21 10.33
C ALA A 169 -7.04 -12.31 9.76
N ILE A 170 -5.74 -12.01 9.54
CA ILE A 170 -4.73 -12.99 9.06
C ILE A 170 -3.87 -13.52 10.20
#